data_AF-A0A516HD23-F1
#
_entry.id   AF-A0A516HD23-F1
#
_cell.length_a   1.000
_cell.length_b   1.000
_cell.length_c   1.000
_cell.angle_alpha   90.00
_cell.angle_beta   90.00
_cell.angle_gamma   90.00
#
_symmetry.space_group_name_H-M   'P 1'
#
loop_
_entity.id
_entity.type
_entity.pdbx_description
1 polymer ?
#
loop_
_entity_poly.entity_id
_entity_poly.type
_entity_poly.pdbx_seq_one_letter_code
_entity_poly.pdbx_strand_id
1 'polypeptide(L)'
;MVVREATVQDFDSIWGFMQDIVARGDTYAYSRDMDKQSAYTVWMEQPAKTFVAIENNIILGSYYIKTNTNHIKFVHNSELGPRFSYNIDFIDIVILY
;
A
#
# COMPACT_ATOMS: atom_id res chain seq x y z
N MET A 1 12.41 11.25 14.48
CA MET A 1 11.65 10.75 13.30
C MET A 1 11.53 11.78 12.17
N VAL A 2 11.79 11.38 10.91
CA VAL A 2 11.61 12.16 9.66
C VAL A 2 10.83 11.32 8.65
N VAL A 3 9.91 11.93 7.90
CA VAL A 3 9.22 11.28 6.78
C VAL A 3 9.68 11.91 5.48
N ARG A 4 10.07 11.09 4.49
CA ARG A 4 10.46 11.55 3.16
C ARG A 4 9.95 10.61 2.06
N GLU A 5 9.93 11.10 0.84
CA GLU A 5 9.66 10.27 -0.34
C GLU A 5 10.71 9.16 -0.41
N ALA A 6 10.26 7.95 -0.69
CA ALA A 6 11.09 6.76 -0.82
C ALA A 6 11.87 6.82 -2.13
N THR A 7 13.12 6.39 -2.09
CA THR A 7 13.93 6.18 -3.29
C THR A 7 14.04 4.69 -3.58
N VAL A 8 14.52 4.34 -4.78
CA VAL A 8 14.75 2.94 -5.17
C VAL A 8 15.67 2.21 -4.18
N GLN A 9 16.62 2.93 -3.57
CA GLN A 9 17.55 2.37 -2.58
C GLN A 9 16.88 1.99 -1.25
N ASP A 10 15.72 2.58 -0.93
CA ASP A 10 15.00 2.27 0.29
C ASP A 10 14.22 0.94 0.19
N PHE A 11 13.95 0.47 -1.03
CA PHE A 11 13.07 -0.67 -1.26
C PHE A 11 13.56 -1.94 -0.57
N ASP A 12 14.87 -2.19 -0.53
CA ASP A 12 15.40 -3.38 0.15
C ASP A 12 15.09 -3.37 1.65
N SER A 13 15.12 -2.18 2.27
CA SER A 13 14.73 -2.02 3.67
C SER A 13 13.22 -2.16 3.85
N ILE A 14 12.43 -1.62 2.92
CA ILE A 14 10.96 -1.77 2.89
C ILE A 14 10.57 -3.25 2.80
N TRP A 15 11.14 -3.96 1.83
CA TRP A 15 10.89 -5.38 1.59
C TRP A 15 11.27 -6.23 2.80
N GLY A 16 12.39 -5.92 3.45
CA GLY A 16 12.89 -6.68 4.60
C GLY A 16 11.87 -6.86 5.71
N PHE A 17 11.09 -5.82 6.02
CA PHE A 17 10.04 -5.93 7.04
C PHE A 17 8.66 -6.31 6.47
N MET A 18 8.38 -5.96 5.22
CA MET A 18 7.13 -6.38 4.59
C MET A 18 7.06 -7.90 4.41
N GLN A 19 8.18 -8.55 4.13
CA GLN A 19 8.23 -9.99 3.93
C GLN A 19 7.67 -10.74 5.17
N ASP A 20 7.99 -10.28 6.38
CA ASP A 20 7.46 -10.86 7.61
C ASP A 20 5.95 -10.64 7.77
N ILE A 21 5.45 -9.46 7.37
CA ILE A 21 4.03 -9.10 7.45
C ILE A 21 3.21 -9.89 6.43
N VAL A 22 3.69 -9.98 5.19
CA VAL A 22 3.08 -10.76 4.12
C VAL A 22 3.07 -12.25 4.45
N ALA A 23 4.16 -12.77 5.01
CA ALA A 23 4.25 -14.17 5.43
C ALA A 23 3.26 -14.51 6.57
N ARG A 24 3.07 -13.59 7.52
CA ARG A 24 2.08 -13.73 8.59
C ARG A 24 0.65 -13.70 8.04
N GLY A 25 0.38 -12.83 7.07
CA GLY A 25 -0.92 -12.75 6.39
C GLY A 25 -2.07 -12.32 7.30
N ASP A 26 -1.77 -11.66 8.42
CA ASP A 26 -2.74 -11.31 9.45
C ASP A 26 -3.45 -9.97 9.17
N THR A 27 -2.81 -9.07 8.40
CA THR A 27 -3.27 -7.68 8.22
C THR A 27 -3.61 -7.28 6.79
N TYR A 28 -3.17 -8.03 5.76
CA TYR A 28 -3.34 -7.63 4.36
C TYR A 28 -3.74 -8.78 3.43
N ALA A 29 -4.54 -8.47 2.41
CA ALA A 29 -4.90 -9.38 1.33
C ALA A 29 -3.78 -9.52 0.26
N TYR A 30 -2.52 -9.50 0.69
CA TYR A 30 -1.40 -9.82 -0.19
C TYR A 30 -1.21 -11.34 -0.24
N SER A 31 -0.82 -11.85 -1.42
CA SER A 31 -0.44 -13.26 -1.53
C SER A 31 0.72 -13.53 -0.58
N ARG A 32 0.60 -14.58 0.25
CA ARG A 32 1.68 -15.04 1.14
C ARG A 32 2.96 -15.40 0.37
N ASP A 33 2.79 -15.71 -0.92
CA ASP A 33 3.85 -16.07 -1.86
C ASP A 33 4.31 -14.88 -2.72
N MET A 34 4.00 -13.64 -2.31
CA MET A 34 4.44 -12.45 -3.05
C MET A 34 5.97 -12.43 -3.12
N ASP A 35 6.49 -12.38 -4.35
CA ASP A 35 7.93 -12.24 -4.56
C ASP A 35 8.36 -10.77 -4.47
N LYS A 36 9.67 -10.59 -4.28
CA LYS A 36 10.29 -9.25 -4.15
C LYS A 36 9.99 -8.36 -5.36
N GLN A 37 9.88 -8.93 -6.56
CA GLN A 37 9.60 -8.16 -7.79
C GLN A 37 8.16 -7.64 -7.82
N SER A 38 7.19 -8.47 -7.46
CA SER A 38 5.78 -8.09 -7.35
C SER A 38 5.58 -7.05 -6.26
N ALA A 39 6.28 -7.21 -5.12
CA ALA A 39 6.30 -6.22 -4.06
C ALA A 39 6.86 -4.88 -4.56
N TYR A 40 7.95 -4.91 -5.34
CA TYR A 40 8.52 -3.70 -5.94
C TYR A 40 7.50 -2.98 -6.83
N THR A 41 6.82 -3.71 -7.70
CA THR A 41 5.79 -3.13 -8.57
C THR A 41 4.66 -2.51 -7.75
N VAL A 42 4.15 -3.19 -6.72
CA VAL A 42 3.06 -2.67 -5.88
C VAL A 42 3.48 -1.46 -5.05
N TRP A 43 4.72 -1.42 -4.56
CA TRP A 43 5.18 -0.41 -3.60
C TRP A 43 5.93 0.77 -4.22
N MET A 44 6.56 0.59 -5.38
CA MET A 44 7.44 1.59 -6.00
C MET A 44 6.96 2.04 -7.38
N GLU A 45 6.30 1.19 -8.16
CA GLU A 45 5.92 1.50 -9.55
C GLU A 45 4.45 1.90 -9.73
N GLN A 46 3.53 1.19 -9.07
CA GLN A 46 2.10 1.45 -9.17
C GLN A 46 1.62 2.70 -8.40
N PRO A 47 2.15 3.02 -7.20
CA PRO A 47 1.70 4.19 -6.47
C PRO A 47 2.12 5.49 -7.16
N ALA A 48 1.34 6.54 -6.96
CA ALA A 48 1.72 7.88 -7.38
C ALA A 48 2.91 8.40 -6.55
N LYS A 49 2.95 8.05 -5.25
CA LYS A 49 4.06 8.35 -4.35
C LYS A 49 4.20 7.30 -3.27
N THR A 50 5.44 7.08 -2.83
CA THR A 50 5.77 6.20 -1.70
C THR A 50 6.64 6.96 -0.72
N PHE A 51 6.42 6.74 0.57
CA PHE A 51 7.12 7.42 1.65
C PHE A 51 7.70 6.42 2.64
N VAL A 52 8.75 6.85 3.31
CA VAL A 52 9.40 6.11 4.40
C VAL A 52 9.47 6.99 5.65
N ALA A 53 9.20 6.37 6.80
CA ALA A 53 9.43 6.94 8.11
C ALA A 53 10.81 6.48 8.61
N ILE A 54 11.66 7.43 8.96
CA ILE A 54 13.06 7.19 9.33
C ILE A 54 13.30 7.72 10.75
N GLU A 55 13.97 6.91 11.56
CA GLU A 55 14.51 7.32 12.85
C GLU A 55 15.89 6.71 13.06
N ASN A 56 16.85 7.49 13.55
CA ASN A 56 18.24 7.04 13.76
C ASN A 56 18.86 6.36 12.52
N ASN A 57 18.52 6.85 11.33
CA ASN A 57 18.96 6.31 10.04
C ASN A 57 18.41 4.90 9.72
N ILE A 58 17.36 4.48 10.40
CA ILE A 58 16.65 3.20 10.21
C ILE A 58 15.25 3.51 9.68
N ILE A 59 14.81 2.78 8.66
CA ILE A 59 13.43 2.85 8.16
C ILE A 59 12.54 2.04 9.11
N LEU A 60 11.58 2.71 9.75
CA LEU A 60 10.61 2.10 10.67
C LEU A 60 9.28 1.77 9.99
N GLY A 61 9.03 2.33 8.80
CA GLY A 61 7.78 2.07 8.11
C GLY A 61 7.74 2.71 6.74
N SER A 62 6.75 2.29 5.96
CA SER A 62 6.45 2.83 4.65
C SER A 62 4.95 2.91 4.42
N TYR A 63 4.53 3.92 3.68
CA TYR A 63 3.18 4.01 3.15
C TYR A 63 3.24 4.56 1.74
N TYR A 64 2.23 4.25 0.94
CA TYR A 64 2.13 4.74 -0.42
C TYR A 64 0.77 5.39 -0.68
N ILE A 65 0.74 6.25 -1.69
CA ILE A 65 -0.45 6.94 -2.16
C ILE A 65 -0.62 6.55 -3.62
N LYS A 66 -1.74 5.91 -3.94
CA LYS A 66 -2.12 5.58 -5.32
C LYS A 66 -3.46 6.19 -5.65
N THR A 67 -3.67 6.49 -6.93
CA THR A 67 -5.01 6.83 -7.41
C THR A 67 -5.93 5.65 -7.13
N ASN A 68 -7.04 5.90 -6.43
CA ASN A 68 -8.08 4.90 -6.28
C ASN A 68 -8.77 4.72 -7.63
N THR A 69 -8.36 3.71 -8.39
CA THR A 69 -9.01 3.38 -9.66
C THR A 69 -10.34 2.70 -9.39
N ASN A 70 -11.35 3.49 -9.04
CA ASN A 70 -12.74 3.05 -9.13
C ASN A 70 -13.17 3.17 -10.58
N HIS A 71 -13.36 2.04 -11.25
CA HIS A 71 -14.42 1.99 -12.24
C HIS A 71 -15.71 2.38 -11.52
N ILE A 72 -16.27 3.55 -11.83
CA ILE A 72 -17.69 3.79 -11.58
C ILE A 72 -18.43 2.73 -12.40
N LYS A 73 -18.73 1.58 -11.78
CA LYS A 73 -19.76 0.70 -12.33
C LYS A 73 -21.07 1.41 -12.01
N PHE A 74 -21.63 2.09 -13.01
CA PHE A 74 -23.05 2.40 -12.99
C PHE A 74 -23.78 1.05 -12.94
N VAL A 75 -24.12 0.59 -11.74
CA VAL A 75 -25.00 -0.54 -11.57
C VAL A 75 -26.39 -0.01 -11.88
N HIS A 76 -26.81 -0.12 -13.14
CA HIS A 76 -28.20 0.11 -13.51
C HIS A 76 -29.01 -1.09 -13.02
N ASN A 77 -29.38 -1.08 -11.74
CA ASN A 77 -30.38 -2.01 -11.22
C ASN A 77 -31.72 -1.28 -11.21
N SER A 78 -32.66 -1.72 -12.04
CA SER A 78 -33.92 -1.03 -12.33
C SER A 78 -34.94 -1.01 -11.18
N GLU A 79 -34.59 -1.54 -10.01
CA GLU A 79 -35.56 -1.73 -8.92
C GLU A 79 -35.27 -0.96 -7.63
N LEU A 80 -34.09 -0.35 -7.48
CA LEU A 80 -33.74 0.40 -6.26
C LEU A 80 -33.00 1.67 -6.65
N GLY A 81 -33.55 2.84 -6.25
CA GLY A 81 -33.02 4.17 -6.58
C GLY A 81 -31.54 4.39 -6.24
N PRO A 82 -30.95 5.55 -6.62
CA PRO A 82 -29.51 5.75 -6.59
C PRO A 82 -28.94 5.55 -5.19
N ARG A 83 -28.18 4.46 -5.01
CA ARG A 83 -27.35 4.26 -3.82
C ARG A 83 -26.00 4.94 -4.05
N PHE A 84 -25.71 5.96 -3.26
CA PHE A 84 -24.38 6.53 -3.15
C PHE A 84 -23.56 5.65 -2.19
N SER A 85 -22.61 4.89 -2.72
CA SER A 85 -21.59 4.24 -1.89
C SER A 85 -20.49 5.25 -1.57
N TYR A 86 -20.24 5.48 -0.29
CA TYR A 86 -19.11 6.29 0.17
C TYR A 86 -17.82 5.49 0.01
N ASN A 87 -16.82 6.09 -0.65
CA ASN A 87 -15.49 5.51 -0.81
C ASN A 87 -14.62 5.84 0.40
N ILE A 88 -14.09 4.81 1.04
CA ILE A 88 -13.05 4.95 2.07
C ILE A 88 -11.71 4.95 1.32
N ASP A 89 -10.93 6.01 1.49
CA ASP A 89 -9.57 6.11 0.94
C ASP A 89 -8.69 5.02 1.56
N PHE A 90 -8.16 4.08 0.76
CA PHE A 90 -7.19 3.12 1.25
C PHE A 90 -5.79 3.73 1.18
N ILE A 91 -5.34 4.30 2.30
CA ILE A 91 -3.92 4.54 2.55
C ILE A 91 -3.38 3.24 3.15
N ASP A 92 -2.63 2.46 2.38
CA ASP A 92 -1.94 1.29 2.93
C ASP A 92 -0.70 1.79 3.68
N ILE A 93 -0.80 1.76 5.01
CA ILE A 93 0.25 2.18 5.93
C ILE A 93 0.85 0.94 6.56
N VAL A 94 2.14 0.68 6.33
CA VAL A 94 2.90 -0.35 7.03
C VAL A 94 3.85 0.35 8.01
N ILE A 95 3.51 0.29 9.30
CA ILE A 95 4.35 0.82 10.38
C ILE A 95 4.87 -0.36 11.20
N LEU A 96 6.18 -0.43 11.42
CA LEU A 96 6.77 -1.26 12.47
C LEU A 96 6.84 -0.45 13.76
N TYR A 97 6.52 -1.10 14.88
CA TYR A 97 6.78 -0.61 16.23
C TYR A 97 8.07 -1.22 16.76
#